data_AF-A0A401U3C4-F1
#
_entry.id   AF-A0A401U3C4-F1
#
_cell.length_a   1.000
_cell.length_b   1.000
_cell.length_c   1.000
_cell.angle_alpha   90.00
_cell.angle_beta   90.00
_cell.angle_gamma   90.00
#
_symmetry.space_group_name_H-M   'P 1'
#
loop_
_entity.id
_entity.type
_entity.pdbx_description
1 polymer ?
#
loop_
_entity_poly.entity_id
_entity_poly.type
_entity_poly.pdbx_seq_one_letter_code
_entity_poly.pdbx_strand_id
1 'polypeptide(L)'
;GPKGLALTVDVTPRYCEADPFEGGKQAVAEAWRNITAVGGRPLAITDNLNFGNPERPEIMGQFVGCLKGISEACRALDFPVVSGNVSLYNETNGRGILPTPSIGGVGLLDDFTKSATLAFKASGEAILLVGDTQGWLGQSVYLRDVCGREEGAPPPVDLATEKRNGDVVRGMIRAGT
;
A
#
# COMPACT_ATOMS: atom_id res chain seq x y z
N GLY A 1 -14.90 20.13 12.55
CA GLY A 1 -15.52 20.70 11.34
C GLY A 1 -16.40 19.66 10.67
N PRO A 2 -16.74 19.84 9.38
CA PRO A 2 -17.44 18.81 8.62
C PRO A 2 -16.57 17.54 8.54
N LYS A 3 -17.18 16.37 8.78
CA LYS A 3 -16.50 15.09 8.59
C LYS A 3 -16.23 14.86 7.10
N GLY A 4 -15.15 14.14 6.80
CA GLY A 4 -14.80 13.72 5.43
C GLY A 4 -14.40 12.25 5.37
N LEU A 5 -14.50 11.66 4.18
CA LEU A 5 -13.98 10.32 3.90
C LEU A 5 -12.70 10.44 3.07
N ALA A 6 -11.67 9.71 3.47
CA ALA A 6 -10.47 9.49 2.69
C ALA A 6 -10.56 8.11 2.04
N LEU A 7 -10.29 8.04 0.73
CA LEU A 7 -10.38 6.81 -0.06
C LEU A 7 -9.10 6.66 -0.88
N THR A 8 -8.62 5.43 -1.01
CA THR A 8 -7.45 5.10 -1.84
C THR A 8 -7.57 3.68 -2.38
N VAL A 9 -6.86 3.38 -3.47
CA VAL A 9 -6.74 2.02 -4.00
C VAL A 9 -5.30 1.81 -4.43
N ASP A 10 -4.63 0.83 -3.84
CA ASP A 10 -3.18 0.67 -3.98
C ASP A 10 -2.82 -0.79 -4.26
N VAL A 11 -1.85 -0.97 -5.15
CA VAL A 11 -1.10 -2.22 -5.36
C VAL A 11 0.07 -1.93 -6.30
N THR A 12 1.22 -2.52 -6.01
CA THR A 12 2.33 -2.62 -6.96
C THR A 12 2.49 -4.07 -7.40
N PRO A 13 1.93 -4.49 -8.55
CA PRO A 13 1.90 -5.90 -8.94
C PRO A 13 3.30 -6.54 -9.12
N ARG A 14 4.29 -5.75 -9.54
CA ARG A 14 5.70 -6.20 -9.65
C ARG A 14 6.29 -6.63 -8.31
N TYR A 15 5.88 -5.97 -7.22
CA TYR A 15 6.31 -6.37 -5.88
C TYR A 15 5.68 -7.71 -5.50
N CYS A 16 4.40 -7.89 -5.82
CA CYS A 16 3.67 -9.13 -5.57
C CYS A 16 4.20 -10.31 -6.42
N GLU A 17 4.72 -10.04 -7.63
CA GLU A 17 5.36 -11.06 -8.46
C GLU A 17 6.73 -11.46 -7.90
N ALA A 18 7.55 -10.47 -7.54
CA ALA A 18 8.90 -10.69 -7.05
C ALA A 18 8.94 -11.33 -5.65
N ASP A 19 8.07 -10.90 -4.75
CA ASP A 19 7.85 -11.50 -3.44
C ASP A 19 6.37 -11.33 -3.05
N PRO A 20 5.54 -12.38 -3.18
CA PRO A 20 4.12 -12.28 -2.89
C PRO A 20 3.80 -11.83 -1.47
N PHE A 21 4.61 -12.24 -0.49
CA PHE A 21 4.37 -11.88 0.90
C PHE A 21 4.66 -10.40 1.16
N GLU A 22 5.83 -9.93 0.76
CA GLU A 22 6.17 -8.51 0.90
C GLU A 22 5.28 -7.62 0.02
N GLY A 23 4.94 -8.05 -1.19
CA GLY A 23 4.04 -7.32 -2.09
C GLY A 23 2.62 -7.15 -1.53
N GLY A 24 2.03 -8.23 -1.00
CA GLY A 24 0.73 -8.17 -0.35
C GLY A 24 0.74 -7.29 0.92
N LYS A 25 1.80 -7.39 1.73
CA LYS A 25 2.00 -6.54 2.91
C LYS A 25 2.14 -5.06 2.52
N GLN A 26 2.88 -4.77 1.45
CA GLN A 26 3.13 -3.42 0.97
C GLN A 26 1.86 -2.74 0.44
N ALA A 27 0.99 -3.46 -0.27
CA ALA A 27 -0.27 -2.90 -0.77
C ALA A 27 -1.18 -2.37 0.36
N VAL A 28 -1.28 -3.11 1.47
CA VAL A 28 -2.03 -2.66 2.65
C VAL A 28 -1.35 -1.49 3.35
N ALA A 29 -0.03 -1.55 3.50
CA ALA A 29 0.74 -0.48 4.13
C ALA A 29 0.63 0.85 3.34
N GLU A 30 0.70 0.78 2.00
CA GLU A 30 0.52 1.95 1.13
C GLU A 30 -0.88 2.56 1.25
N ALA A 31 -1.93 1.73 1.21
CA ALA A 31 -3.31 2.21 1.42
C ALA A 31 -3.50 2.87 2.79
N TRP A 32 -2.95 2.26 3.85
CA TRP A 32 -2.99 2.83 5.20
C TRP A 32 -2.23 4.17 5.27
N ARG A 33 -1.07 4.26 4.62
CA ARG A 33 -0.22 5.45 4.57
C ARG A 33 -0.89 6.59 3.80
N ASN A 34 -1.50 6.33 2.66
CA ASN A 34 -2.18 7.35 1.85
C ASN A 34 -3.34 8.00 2.60
N ILE A 35 -4.14 7.21 3.33
CA ILE A 35 -5.20 7.75 4.21
C ILE A 35 -4.60 8.57 5.36
N THR A 36 -3.53 8.07 5.96
CA THR A 36 -2.83 8.72 7.07
C THR A 36 -2.20 10.05 6.65
N ALA A 37 -1.63 10.12 5.45
CA ALA A 37 -0.96 11.28 4.89
C ALA A 37 -1.89 12.47 4.64
N VAL A 38 -3.20 12.25 4.54
CA VAL A 38 -4.21 13.33 4.48
C VAL A 38 -4.81 13.67 5.85
N GLY A 39 -4.35 13.03 6.93
CA GLY A 39 -4.85 13.20 8.30
C GLY A 39 -6.00 12.26 8.67
N GLY A 40 -6.39 11.37 7.76
CA GLY A 40 -7.48 10.43 7.93
C GLY A 40 -7.10 9.30 8.89
N ARG A 41 -8.04 8.87 9.74
CA ARG A 41 -7.89 7.65 10.53
C ARG A 41 -8.34 6.46 9.68
N PRO A 42 -7.44 5.50 9.35
CA PRO A 42 -7.82 4.28 8.63
C PRO A 42 -8.90 3.51 9.40
N LEU A 43 -9.88 2.95 8.68
CA LEU A 43 -11.02 2.25 9.28
C LEU A 43 -11.12 0.80 8.81
N ALA A 44 -11.06 0.58 7.50
CA ALA A 44 -11.19 -0.75 6.91
C ALA A 44 -10.68 -0.76 5.47
N ILE A 45 -10.41 -1.97 4.97
CA ILE A 45 -10.11 -2.21 3.57
C ILE A 45 -11.14 -3.12 2.89
N THR A 46 -11.18 -3.00 1.57
CA THR A 46 -11.72 -4.01 0.67
C THR A 46 -10.59 -4.54 -0.22
N ASP A 47 -10.55 -5.83 -0.46
CA ASP A 47 -9.54 -6.44 -1.35
C ASP A 47 -10.16 -6.91 -2.67
N ASN A 48 -9.50 -6.61 -3.78
CA ASN A 48 -9.87 -7.14 -5.09
C ASN A 48 -8.70 -7.98 -5.62
N LEU A 49 -8.81 -9.28 -5.39
CA LEU A 49 -7.75 -10.27 -5.62
C LEU A 49 -7.82 -10.78 -7.06
N ASN A 50 -6.86 -10.41 -7.90
CA ASN A 50 -6.81 -10.85 -9.30
C ASN A 50 -5.54 -11.66 -9.55
N PHE A 51 -5.71 -12.95 -9.89
CA PHE A 51 -4.63 -13.90 -10.10
C PHE A 51 -4.90 -14.79 -11.32
N GLY A 52 -3.85 -15.47 -11.80
CA GLY A 52 -3.92 -16.44 -12.89
C GLY A 52 -4.65 -17.74 -12.51
N ASN A 53 -4.34 -18.83 -13.20
CA ASN A 53 -4.95 -20.14 -12.96
C ASN A 53 -4.44 -20.75 -11.61
N PRO A 54 -5.31 -20.91 -10.60
CA PRO A 54 -4.95 -21.40 -9.27
C PRO A 54 -4.56 -22.88 -9.25
N GLU A 55 -4.82 -23.65 -10.29
CA GLU A 55 -4.43 -25.07 -10.39
C GLU A 55 -2.93 -25.24 -10.61
N ARG A 56 -2.24 -24.17 -11.02
CA ARG A 56 -0.79 -24.11 -11.15
C ARG A 56 -0.15 -23.81 -9.80
N PRO A 57 0.71 -24.69 -9.25
CA PRO A 57 1.28 -24.52 -7.90
C PRO A 57 1.97 -23.17 -7.68
N GLU A 58 2.62 -22.62 -8.71
CA GLU A 58 3.28 -21.32 -8.65
C GLU A 58 2.29 -20.16 -8.49
N ILE A 59 1.15 -20.19 -9.19
CA ILE A 59 0.11 -19.15 -9.09
C ILE A 59 -0.62 -19.26 -7.75
N MET A 60 -0.91 -20.48 -7.30
CA MET A 60 -1.46 -20.70 -5.95
C MET A 60 -0.48 -20.20 -4.87
N GLY A 61 0.82 -20.41 -5.08
CA GLY A 61 1.88 -19.87 -4.21
C GLY A 61 1.84 -18.35 -4.12
N GLN A 62 1.68 -17.66 -5.25
CA GLN A 62 1.51 -16.20 -5.28
C GLN A 62 0.26 -15.75 -4.53
N PHE A 63 -0.87 -16.40 -4.77
CA PHE A 63 -2.14 -16.09 -4.10
C PHE A 63 -2.03 -16.23 -2.58
N VAL A 64 -1.54 -17.37 -2.11
CA VAL A 64 -1.38 -17.65 -0.67
C VAL A 64 -0.34 -16.71 -0.04
N GLY A 65 0.76 -16.42 -0.72
CA GLY A 65 1.79 -15.51 -0.23
C GLY A 65 1.25 -14.08 -0.05
N CYS A 66 0.53 -13.55 -1.05
CA CYS A 66 -0.13 -12.25 -0.96
C CYS A 66 -1.11 -12.19 0.21
N LEU A 67 -1.97 -13.19 0.36
CA LEU A 67 -2.92 -13.26 1.47
C LEU A 67 -2.25 -13.24 2.83
N LYS A 68 -1.11 -13.93 3.00
CA LYS A 68 -0.35 -13.92 4.26
C LYS A 68 0.20 -12.51 4.56
N GLY A 69 0.77 -11.84 3.57
CA GLY A 69 1.28 -10.47 3.70
C GLY A 69 0.18 -9.46 4.05
N ILE A 70 -0.94 -9.52 3.33
CA ILE A 70 -2.14 -8.70 3.60
C ILE A 70 -2.61 -8.93 5.04
N SER A 71 -2.74 -10.20 5.42
CA SER A 71 -3.23 -10.59 6.75
C SER A 71 -2.33 -10.10 7.88
N GLU A 72 -1.01 -10.11 7.70
CA GLU A 72 -0.06 -9.56 8.68
C GLU A 72 -0.20 -8.03 8.78
N ALA A 73 -0.22 -7.33 7.65
CA ALA A 73 -0.37 -5.88 7.61
C ALA A 73 -1.67 -5.40 8.27
N CYS A 74 -2.80 -6.03 7.94
CA CYS A 74 -4.10 -5.70 8.52
C CYS A 74 -4.11 -5.83 10.05
N ARG A 75 -3.49 -6.88 10.59
CA ARG A 75 -3.39 -7.08 12.05
C ARG A 75 -2.49 -6.03 12.70
N ALA A 76 -1.32 -5.76 12.11
CA ALA A 76 -0.36 -4.83 12.69
C ALA A 76 -0.85 -3.37 12.66
N LEU A 77 -1.58 -2.99 11.61
CA LEU A 77 -2.03 -1.62 11.36
C LEU A 77 -3.47 -1.34 11.82
N ASP A 78 -4.16 -2.34 12.40
CA ASP A 78 -5.57 -2.29 12.79
C ASP A 78 -6.47 -1.81 11.63
N PHE A 79 -6.31 -2.46 10.47
CA PHE A 79 -6.94 -2.07 9.21
C PHE A 79 -7.69 -3.26 8.59
N PRO A 80 -8.84 -3.65 9.16
CA PRO A 80 -9.51 -4.91 8.86
C PRO A 80 -10.10 -4.96 7.44
N VAL A 81 -10.07 -6.13 6.83
CA VAL A 81 -10.82 -6.43 5.59
C VAL A 81 -12.31 -6.55 5.94
N VAL A 82 -13.17 -5.78 5.27
CA VAL A 82 -14.64 -5.81 5.50
C VAL A 82 -15.44 -6.25 4.28
N SER A 83 -14.83 -6.26 3.11
CA SER A 83 -15.41 -6.75 1.86
C SER A 83 -14.31 -7.15 0.89
N GLY A 84 -14.68 -7.80 -0.20
CA GLY A 84 -13.73 -8.12 -1.24
C GLY A 84 -14.32 -8.83 -2.45
N ASN A 85 -13.44 -9.12 -3.40
CA ASN A 85 -13.71 -9.92 -4.58
C ASN A 85 -12.49 -10.79 -4.91
N VAL A 86 -12.74 -11.97 -5.49
CA VAL A 86 -11.68 -12.86 -5.98
C VAL A 86 -11.96 -13.20 -7.43
N SER A 87 -11.04 -12.81 -8.31
CA SER A 87 -11.01 -13.14 -9.72
C SER A 87 -9.81 -14.03 -10.00
N LEU A 88 -10.06 -15.25 -10.48
CA LEU A 88 -9.05 -16.26 -10.81
C LEU A 88 -9.10 -16.55 -12.31
N TYR A 89 -8.13 -17.33 -12.81
CA TYR A 89 -8.02 -17.68 -14.23
C TYR A 89 -7.82 -16.46 -15.15
N ASN A 90 -7.25 -15.36 -14.62
CA ASN A 90 -6.90 -14.18 -15.41
C ASN A 90 -5.62 -14.46 -16.21
N GLU A 91 -5.77 -15.13 -17.35
CA GLU A 91 -4.66 -15.50 -18.22
C GLU A 91 -5.00 -15.27 -19.70
N THR A 92 -3.98 -15.09 -20.52
CA THR A 92 -4.10 -15.06 -21.99
C THR A 92 -2.99 -15.92 -22.57
N ASN A 93 -3.34 -16.88 -23.43
CA ASN A 93 -2.38 -17.82 -24.03
C ASN A 93 -1.49 -18.54 -22.99
N GLY A 94 -2.07 -18.94 -21.85
CA GLY A 94 -1.35 -19.64 -20.75
C GLY A 94 -0.44 -18.75 -19.91
N ARG A 95 -0.39 -17.44 -20.18
CA ARG A 95 0.33 -16.46 -19.36
C ARG A 95 -0.65 -15.73 -18.46
N GLY A 96 -0.48 -15.89 -17.15
CA GLY A 96 -1.23 -15.12 -16.16
C GLY A 96 -0.83 -13.65 -16.13
N ILE A 97 -1.77 -12.82 -15.68
CA ILE A 97 -1.45 -11.45 -15.26
C ILE A 97 -0.46 -11.46 -14.09
N LEU A 98 0.14 -10.31 -13.80
CA LEU A 98 0.84 -10.13 -12.54
C LEU A 98 -0.13 -10.33 -11.36
N PRO A 99 0.30 -10.96 -10.26
CA PRO A 99 -0.52 -11.05 -9.06
C PRO A 99 -0.93 -9.65 -8.60
N THR A 100 -2.23 -9.39 -8.60
CA THR A 100 -2.78 -8.04 -8.40
C THR A 100 -3.84 -8.06 -7.29
N PRO A 101 -3.42 -8.12 -6.02
CA PRO A 101 -4.31 -7.95 -4.88
C PRO A 101 -4.53 -6.45 -4.59
N SER A 102 -5.40 -5.79 -5.36
CA SER A 102 -5.68 -4.36 -5.14
C SER A 102 -6.35 -4.13 -3.79
N ILE A 103 -5.82 -3.21 -3.00
CA ILE A 103 -6.35 -2.86 -1.68
C ILE A 103 -7.03 -1.50 -1.74
N GLY A 104 -8.35 -1.49 -1.62
CA GLY A 104 -9.13 -0.27 -1.44
C GLY A 104 -9.25 0.08 0.03
N GLY A 105 -8.80 1.25 0.45
CA GLY A 105 -8.86 1.71 1.83
C GLY A 105 -9.92 2.80 2.04
N VAL A 106 -10.56 2.80 3.21
CA VAL A 106 -11.40 3.91 3.69
C VAL A 106 -10.93 4.42 5.05
N GLY A 107 -10.91 5.74 5.19
CA GLY A 107 -10.59 6.42 6.43
C GLY A 107 -11.51 7.60 6.74
N LEU A 108 -11.52 8.03 7.99
CA LEU A 108 -12.31 9.16 8.47
C LEU A 108 -11.44 10.37 8.77
N LEU A 109 -11.81 11.50 8.20
CA LEU A 109 -11.37 12.82 8.62
C LEU A 109 -12.41 13.37 9.62
N ASP A 110 -11.96 13.64 10.85
CA ASP A 110 -12.81 14.24 11.87
C ASP A 110 -13.14 15.71 11.54
N ASP A 111 -12.28 16.36 10.75
CA ASP A 111 -12.47 17.69 10.19
C ASP A 111 -11.78 17.78 8.82
N PHE A 112 -12.57 17.76 7.76
CA PHE A 112 -12.05 17.86 6.39
C PHE A 112 -11.26 19.16 6.15
N THR A 113 -11.58 20.24 6.87
CA THR A 113 -10.89 21.53 6.68
C THR A 113 -9.43 21.51 7.15
N LYS A 114 -9.03 20.47 7.89
CA LYS A 114 -7.66 20.24 8.37
C LYS A 114 -6.88 19.21 7.55
N SER A 115 -7.44 18.70 6.45
CA SER A 115 -6.76 17.68 5.64
C SER A 115 -5.49 18.25 5.00
N ALA A 116 -4.42 17.45 4.99
CA ALA A 116 -3.22 17.80 4.24
C ALA A 116 -3.41 17.55 2.72
N THR A 117 -2.62 18.26 1.92
CA THR A 117 -2.62 18.14 0.46
C THR A 117 -1.18 18.14 -0.05
N LEU A 118 -0.94 17.58 -1.23
CA LEU A 118 0.42 17.41 -1.79
C LEU A 118 1.19 18.71 -2.07
N ALA A 119 0.51 19.79 -2.48
CA ALA A 119 1.19 21.00 -2.92
C ALA A 119 1.79 21.80 -1.75
N PHE A 120 3.04 22.24 -1.91
CA PHE A 120 3.68 23.22 -1.01
C PHE A 120 2.84 24.49 -0.89
N LYS A 121 2.81 25.10 0.29
CA LYS A 121 1.88 26.19 0.61
C LYS A 121 2.53 27.55 0.56
N ALA A 122 3.76 27.67 1.06
CA ALA A 122 4.47 28.94 1.04
C ALA A 122 5.98 28.74 0.84
N SER A 123 6.63 29.79 0.34
CA SER A 123 8.09 29.87 0.34
C SER A 123 8.62 29.98 1.76
N GLY A 124 9.80 29.41 2.01
CA GLY A 124 10.44 29.45 3.32
C GLY A 124 9.92 28.42 4.33
N GLU A 125 8.90 27.62 3.98
CA GLU A 125 8.49 26.46 4.78
C GLU A 125 9.57 25.37 4.76
N ALA A 126 9.77 24.71 5.89
CA ALA A 126 10.70 23.58 5.99
C ALA A 126 10.11 22.33 5.33
N ILE A 127 10.94 21.61 4.58
CA ILE A 127 10.60 20.29 4.04
C ILE A 127 11.29 19.24 4.91
N LEU A 128 10.50 18.36 5.52
CA LEU A 128 10.97 17.29 6.37
C LEU A 128 10.69 15.93 5.72
N LEU A 129 11.63 15.01 5.89
CA LEU A 129 11.47 13.61 5.52
C LEU A 129 11.32 12.78 6.79
N VAL A 130 10.29 11.93 6.85
CA VAL A 130 10.08 11.00 7.96
C VAL A 130 10.52 9.61 7.53
N GLY A 131 11.53 9.06 8.20
CA GLY A 131 12.08 7.73 7.91
C GLY A 131 13.55 7.77 7.49
N ASP A 132 14.04 6.63 7.01
CA ASP A 132 15.42 6.48 6.53
C ASP A 132 15.56 7.03 5.09
N THR A 133 16.77 7.46 4.74
CA THR A 133 17.15 7.89 3.39
C THR A 133 17.86 6.80 2.61
N GLN A 134 18.28 5.71 3.25
CA GLN A 134 18.81 4.56 2.55
C GLN A 134 17.71 3.90 1.72
N GLY A 135 17.79 4.07 0.40
CA GLY A 135 16.79 3.59 -0.54
C GLY A 135 16.91 2.10 -0.90
N TRP A 136 15.95 1.64 -1.70
CA TRP A 136 15.89 0.27 -2.23
C TRP A 136 15.74 0.31 -3.75
N LEU A 137 16.60 -0.43 -4.47
CA LEU A 137 16.60 -0.40 -5.94
C LEU A 137 15.88 -1.59 -6.59
N GLY A 138 15.77 -2.73 -5.89
CA GLY A 138 15.06 -3.90 -6.40
C GLY A 138 13.59 -3.57 -6.70
N GLN A 139 13.09 -4.01 -7.86
CA GLN A 139 11.75 -3.71 -8.36
C GLN A 139 11.38 -2.22 -8.53
N SER A 140 12.33 -1.30 -8.30
CA SER A 140 12.05 0.14 -8.37
C SER A 140 11.72 0.61 -9.78
N VAL A 141 10.94 1.68 -9.88
CA VAL A 141 10.66 2.34 -11.17
C VAL A 141 11.95 2.85 -11.83
N TYR A 142 12.93 3.28 -11.04
CA TYR A 142 14.24 3.69 -11.55
C TYR A 142 14.96 2.53 -12.25
N LEU A 143 15.06 1.36 -11.60
CA LEU A 143 15.72 0.19 -12.16
C LEU A 143 15.06 -0.25 -13.48
N ARG A 144 13.72 -0.23 -13.52
CA ARG A 144 12.94 -0.58 -14.71
C ARG A 144 13.09 0.43 -15.84
N ASP A 145 12.76 1.69 -15.59
CA ASP A 145 12.58 2.68 -16.65
C ASP A 145 13.89 3.33 -17.09
N VAL A 146 14.84 3.48 -16.16
CA VAL A 146 16.14 4.10 -16.44
C VAL A 146 17.20 3.06 -16.76
N CYS A 147 17.22 1.93 -16.05
CA CYS A 147 18.23 0.89 -16.24
C CYS A 147 17.77 -0.29 -17.11
N GLY A 148 16.49 -0.40 -17.47
CA GLY A 148 15.95 -1.49 -18.29
C GLY A 148 15.97 -2.86 -17.61
N ARG A 149 15.88 -2.88 -16.27
CA ARG A 149 16.11 -4.04 -15.41
C ARG A 149 14.95 -4.23 -14.41
N GLU A 150 14.62 -5.46 -14.06
CA GLU A 150 13.45 -5.77 -13.22
C GLU A 150 13.76 -6.83 -12.15
N GLU A 151 15.03 -7.06 -11.83
CA GLU A 151 15.42 -8.03 -10.81
C GLU A 151 15.40 -7.48 -9.37
N GLY A 152 15.59 -8.40 -8.42
CA GLY A 152 15.67 -8.12 -6.99
C GLY A 152 14.34 -8.27 -6.27
N ALA A 153 14.40 -8.28 -4.95
CA ALA A 153 13.22 -8.28 -4.08
C ALA A 153 12.58 -6.88 -4.04
N PRO A 154 11.29 -6.76 -3.70
CA PRO A 154 10.69 -5.46 -3.38
C PRO A 154 11.24 -4.88 -2.07
N PRO A 155 11.03 -3.57 -1.81
CA PRO A 155 11.41 -2.96 -0.54
C PRO A 155 10.70 -3.64 0.64
N PRO A 156 11.41 -4.05 1.70
CA PRO A 156 10.79 -4.68 2.85
C PRO A 156 9.95 -3.67 3.63
N VAL A 157 8.83 -4.12 4.19
CA VAL A 157 7.97 -3.27 5.04
C VAL A 157 8.10 -3.68 6.50
N ASP A 158 8.62 -2.75 7.32
CA ASP A 158 8.52 -2.79 8.78
C ASP A 158 7.21 -2.11 9.23
N LEU A 159 6.23 -2.92 9.61
CA LEU A 159 4.90 -2.46 10.01
C LEU A 159 4.89 -1.67 11.32
N ALA A 160 5.85 -1.91 12.23
CA ALA A 160 5.96 -1.14 13.46
C ALA A 160 6.49 0.26 13.18
N THR A 161 7.47 0.38 12.29
CA THR A 161 7.99 1.65 11.81
C THR A 161 6.94 2.39 10.98
N GLU A 162 6.22 1.70 10.09
CA GLU A 162 5.10 2.26 9.31
C GLU A 162 4.05 2.90 10.23
N LYS A 163 3.58 2.14 11.23
CA LYS A 163 2.59 2.62 12.19
C LYS A 163 3.11 3.83 12.96
N ARG A 164 4.33 3.77 13.50
CA ARG A 164 4.93 4.86 14.29
C ARG A 164 5.02 6.15 13.48
N ASN A 165 5.57 6.07 12.27
CA ASN A 165 5.76 7.22 11.40
C ASN A 165 4.42 7.82 10.98
N GLY A 166 3.47 6.98 10.58
CA GLY A 166 2.15 7.43 10.19
C GLY A 166 1.36 8.05 11.34
N ASP A 167 1.44 7.48 12.55
CA ASP A 167 0.80 8.05 13.74
C ASP A 167 1.34 9.45 14.05
N VAL A 168 2.65 9.67 13.88
CA VAL A 168 3.28 11.00 14.01
C VAL A 168 2.76 11.96 12.95
N VAL A 169 2.83 11.59 11.66
CA VAL A 169 2.38 12.44 10.54
C VAL A 169 0.91 12.83 10.71
N ARG A 170 0.03 11.86 10.98
CA ARG A 170 -1.40 12.11 11.19
C ARG A 170 -1.66 12.96 12.43
N GLY A 171 -0.88 12.79 13.49
CA GLY A 171 -0.92 13.63 14.68
C GLY A 171 -0.59 15.09 14.36
N MET A 172 0.48 15.33 13.61
CA MET A 172 0.91 16.66 13.16
C MET A 172 -0.16 17.36 12.32
N ILE A 173 -0.72 16.66 11.33
CA ILE A 173 -1.81 17.20 10.49
C ILE A 173 -3.02 17.61 11.33
N ARG A 174 -3.41 16.78 12.30
CA ARG A 174 -4.56 17.06 13.18
C ARG A 174 -4.30 18.23 14.13
N ALA A 175 -3.06 18.39 14.57
CA ALA A 175 -2.61 19.50 15.40
C ALA A 175 -2.41 20.81 14.61
N GLY A 176 -2.19 20.72 13.29
CA GLY A 176 -1.87 21.86 12.44
C GLY A 176 -0.42 22.33 12.59
N THR A 177 0.50 21.39 12.80
CA THR A 177 1.94 21.62 13.03
C THR A 177 2.80 20.96 11.98
#